data_AF-A0A395NVK0-F1
#
_entry.id   AF-A0A395NVK0-F1
#
_cell.length_a   1.000
_cell.length_b   1.000
_cell.length_c   1.000
_cell.angle_alpha   90.00
_cell.angle_beta   90.00
_cell.angle_gamma   90.00
#
_symmetry.space_group_name_H-M   'P 1'
#
loop_
_entity.id
_entity.type
_entity.pdbx_description
1 polymer ?
#
loop_
_entity_poly.entity_id
_entity_poly.type
_entity_poly.pdbx_seq_one_letter_code
_entity_poly.pdbx_strand_id
1 'polypeptide(L)'
;MATPGNLYVTMQPQPGLPLDQFHEWYNNEHGPTRLRLPTIFSNGLRYRAADGQQPEFLATYDVTDMAHLETETYLTLRANRSPREAATIAQVDVTRYFYDLVHVKESPLFLPVEKLTDEEANGLVAVTTEITLKDTPEASDLFRKWFIEEHVDFLSNIPGWLRSRLFKTSSLEPDQPTKYVSFHDFAKENGLRDAEQKAATDNSWKNGDFDRSVASTTRRTYSLFYTFGPAPRDLDHLSRLPPTASFTSPDSKTSTTAGSAPVITSYITTPDSLSIPYRLEGNPAP
;
A
#
# COMPACT_ATOMS: atom_id res chain seq x y z
N MET A 1 -4.77 -23.82 5.61
CA MET A 1 -5.50 -22.60 6.03
C MET A 1 -4.93 -21.45 5.22
N ALA A 2 -5.75 -20.50 4.79
CA ALA A 2 -5.26 -19.32 4.07
C ALA A 2 -4.25 -18.56 4.93
N THR A 3 -3.20 -18.01 4.31
CA THR A 3 -2.22 -17.15 4.99
C THR A 3 -2.38 -15.74 4.43
N PRO A 4 -3.23 -14.88 5.01
CA PRO A 4 -3.35 -13.49 4.58
C PRO A 4 -2.02 -12.77 4.73
N GLY A 5 -1.85 -11.69 3.97
CA GLY A 5 -0.62 -10.93 4.00
C GLY A 5 -0.72 -9.61 3.28
N ASN A 6 0.43 -9.06 2.91
CA ASN A 6 0.54 -7.80 2.20
C ASN A 6 1.58 -7.91 1.08
N LEU A 7 1.20 -7.43 -0.10
CA LEU A 7 2.15 -7.07 -1.14
C LEU A 7 2.54 -5.61 -0.93
N TYR A 8 3.75 -5.40 -0.40
CA TYR A 8 4.30 -4.09 -0.06
C TYR A 8 5.28 -3.67 -1.15
N VAL A 9 5.03 -2.55 -1.81
CA VAL A 9 5.78 -2.14 -3.01
C VAL A 9 6.29 -0.71 -2.85
N THR A 10 7.59 -0.55 -2.69
CA THR A 10 8.22 0.78 -2.66
C THR A 10 8.63 1.19 -4.07
N MET A 11 8.42 2.45 -4.42
CA MET A 11 8.66 2.97 -5.76
C MET A 11 9.29 4.36 -5.71
N GLN A 12 10.32 4.55 -6.53
CA GLN A 12 10.91 5.84 -6.81
C GLN A 12 10.91 6.06 -8.34
N PRO A 13 10.06 6.95 -8.88
CA PRO A 13 10.17 7.39 -10.26
C PRO A 13 11.57 7.96 -10.51
N GLN A 14 12.21 7.52 -11.60
CA GLN A 14 13.54 7.99 -11.99
C GLN A 14 13.47 9.43 -12.52
N PRO A 15 14.57 10.19 -12.44
CA PRO A 15 14.66 11.50 -13.07
C PRO A 15 14.28 11.42 -14.56
N GLY A 16 13.28 12.21 -14.96
CA GLY A 16 12.81 12.26 -16.35
C GLY A 16 11.42 11.65 -16.58
N LEU A 17 10.92 10.79 -15.67
CA LEU A 17 9.53 10.36 -15.69
C LEU A 17 8.64 11.42 -15.02
N PRO A 18 7.72 12.10 -15.75
CA PRO A 18 6.81 13.05 -15.14
C PRO A 18 5.91 12.35 -14.10
N LEU A 19 5.71 12.97 -12.94
CA LEU A 19 4.85 12.40 -11.89
C LEU A 19 3.41 12.21 -12.36
N ASP A 20 2.87 13.13 -13.18
CA ASP A 20 1.53 12.96 -13.75
C ASP A 20 1.43 11.69 -14.61
N GLN A 21 2.48 11.37 -15.39
CA GLN A 21 2.52 10.13 -16.18
C GLN A 21 2.62 8.89 -15.29
N PHE A 22 3.43 8.95 -14.23
CA PHE A 22 3.54 7.86 -13.26
C PHE A 22 2.21 7.61 -12.55
N HIS A 23 1.54 8.67 -12.07
CA HIS A 23 0.29 8.55 -11.34
C HIS A 23 -0.86 8.12 -12.25
N GLU A 24 -1.00 8.70 -13.45
CA GLU A 24 -2.02 8.29 -14.42
C GLU A 24 -1.91 6.80 -14.76
N TRP A 25 -0.71 6.34 -15.13
CA TRP A 25 -0.49 4.92 -15.43
C TRP A 25 -0.87 4.04 -14.23
N TYR A 26 -0.43 4.44 -13.03
CA TYR A 26 -0.69 3.65 -11.84
C TYR A 26 -2.19 3.57 -11.52
N ASN A 27 -2.87 4.71 -11.60
CA ASN A 27 -4.25 4.87 -11.13
C ASN A 27 -5.28 4.40 -12.16
N ASN A 28 -4.96 4.48 -13.47
CA ASN A 28 -5.90 4.16 -14.53
C ASN A 28 -5.62 2.83 -15.26
N GLU A 29 -4.44 2.23 -15.09
CA GLU A 29 -4.12 0.90 -15.66
C GLU A 29 -3.57 -0.06 -14.62
N HIS A 30 -2.43 0.27 -13.99
CA HIS A 30 -1.70 -0.69 -13.17
C HIS A 30 -2.56 -1.20 -12.02
N GLY A 31 -2.97 -0.30 -11.12
CA GLY A 31 -3.77 -0.57 -9.93
C GLY A 31 -5.10 -1.27 -10.26
N PRO A 32 -5.97 -0.67 -11.10
CA PRO A 32 -7.25 -1.27 -11.45
C PRO A 32 -7.15 -2.71 -11.98
N THR A 33 -6.12 -3.01 -12.79
CA THR A 33 -5.92 -4.38 -13.30
C THR A 33 -5.68 -5.39 -12.17
N ARG A 34 -4.99 -5.01 -11.09
CA ARG A 34 -4.82 -5.86 -9.90
C ARG A 34 -6.13 -5.99 -9.13
N LEU A 35 -6.83 -4.88 -8.93
CA LEU A 35 -8.04 -4.82 -8.09
C LEU A 35 -9.26 -5.48 -8.74
N ARG A 36 -9.18 -5.82 -10.02
CA ARG A 36 -10.13 -6.70 -10.71
C ARG A 36 -9.99 -8.19 -10.32
N LEU A 37 -9.03 -8.53 -9.44
CA LEU A 37 -8.85 -9.86 -8.86
C LEU A 37 -9.24 -9.85 -7.37
N PRO A 38 -10.54 -9.69 -7.02
CA PRO A 38 -10.98 -9.54 -5.64
C PRO A 38 -10.76 -10.80 -4.80
N THR A 39 -10.54 -11.94 -5.44
CA THR A 39 -10.14 -13.19 -4.75
C THR A 39 -8.71 -13.13 -4.24
N ILE A 40 -7.87 -12.25 -4.77
CA ILE A 40 -6.46 -12.09 -4.39
C ILE A 40 -6.27 -10.84 -3.53
N PHE A 41 -6.81 -9.69 -3.96
CA PHE A 41 -6.60 -8.40 -3.32
C PHE A 41 -7.90 -7.85 -2.75
N SER A 42 -7.91 -7.52 -1.45
CA SER A 42 -9.06 -6.86 -0.82
C SER A 42 -9.03 -5.34 -0.99
N ASN A 43 -7.84 -4.75 -1.13
CA ASN A 43 -7.66 -3.32 -1.33
C ASN A 43 -6.36 -2.98 -2.10
N GLY A 44 -6.24 -1.70 -2.45
CA GLY A 44 -5.08 -1.11 -3.11
C GLY A 44 -4.92 0.33 -2.68
N LEU A 45 -3.84 0.61 -1.94
CA LEU A 45 -3.62 1.88 -1.26
C LEU A 45 -2.29 2.48 -1.71
N ARG A 46 -2.28 3.78 -2.04
CA ARG A 46 -1.04 4.51 -2.36
C ARG A 46 -0.75 5.55 -1.29
N TYR A 47 0.50 5.54 -0.87
CA TYR A 47 1.04 6.48 0.08
C TYR A 47 2.25 7.21 -0.49
N ARG A 48 2.45 8.43 -0.02
CA ARG A 48 3.62 9.25 -0.27
C ARG A 48 4.41 9.39 1.03
N ALA A 49 5.73 9.35 0.95
CA ALA A 49 6.62 9.54 2.08
C ALA A 49 6.36 10.92 2.71
N ALA A 50 6.12 10.91 4.02
CA ALA A 50 5.93 12.09 4.85
C ALA A 50 7.16 12.40 5.72
N ASP A 51 8.21 11.57 5.60
CA ASP A 51 9.50 11.70 6.28
C ASP A 51 10.60 12.33 5.41
N GLY A 52 10.27 12.68 4.15
CA GLY A 52 11.22 13.27 3.20
C GLY A 52 12.27 12.30 2.66
N GLN A 53 12.12 10.99 2.90
CA GLN A 53 13.06 9.96 2.44
C GLN A 53 12.58 9.27 1.16
N GLN A 54 13.52 8.64 0.45
CA GLN A 54 13.23 7.76 -0.69
C GLN A 54 13.26 6.28 -0.28
N PRO A 55 12.54 5.38 -0.96
CA PRO A 55 11.60 5.65 -2.05
C PRO A 55 10.41 6.51 -1.61
N GLU A 56 9.98 7.43 -2.47
CA GLU A 56 8.94 8.42 -2.15
C GLU A 56 7.54 7.81 -2.13
N PHE A 57 7.27 6.75 -2.88
CA PHE A 57 5.94 6.17 -2.98
C PHE A 57 5.91 4.74 -2.45
N LEU A 58 4.80 4.43 -1.78
CA LEU A 58 4.47 3.08 -1.33
C LEU A 58 3.11 2.72 -1.91
N ALA A 59 2.99 1.52 -2.48
CA ALA A 59 1.72 0.87 -2.70
C ALA A 59 1.61 -0.37 -1.82
N THR A 60 0.48 -0.53 -1.16
CA THR A 60 0.18 -1.73 -0.39
C THR A 60 -1.09 -2.37 -0.90
N TYR A 61 -1.08 -3.70 -0.96
CA TYR A 61 -2.25 -4.49 -1.26
C TYR A 61 -2.42 -5.53 -0.17
N ASP A 62 -3.55 -5.50 0.53
CA ASP A 62 -3.90 -6.59 1.42
C ASP A 62 -4.30 -7.81 0.58
N VAL A 63 -3.63 -8.93 0.86
CA VAL A 63 -3.73 -10.18 0.12
C VAL A 63 -4.52 -11.17 0.95
N THR A 64 -5.57 -11.75 0.36
CA THR A 64 -6.48 -12.68 1.02
C THR A 64 -5.78 -13.99 1.42
N ASP A 65 -4.91 -14.49 0.55
CA ASP A 65 -4.02 -15.63 0.78
C ASP A 65 -2.74 -15.45 -0.05
N MET A 66 -1.57 -15.46 0.59
CA MET A 66 -0.29 -15.21 -0.07
C MET A 66 0.00 -16.22 -1.17
N ALA A 67 -0.48 -17.47 -1.05
CA ALA A 67 -0.35 -18.49 -2.10
C ALA A 67 -0.97 -18.06 -3.45
N HIS A 68 -1.92 -17.13 -3.46
CA HIS A 68 -2.48 -16.60 -4.71
C HIS A 68 -1.45 -15.86 -5.57
N LEU A 69 -0.38 -15.33 -4.98
CA LEU A 69 0.67 -14.60 -5.71
C LEU A 69 1.61 -15.52 -6.51
N GLU A 70 1.50 -16.84 -6.34
CA GLU A 70 2.20 -17.84 -7.15
C GLU A 70 1.34 -18.39 -8.29
N THR A 71 0.05 -18.06 -8.31
CA THR A 71 -0.89 -18.57 -9.32
C THR A 71 -0.70 -17.88 -10.66
N GLU A 72 -1.01 -18.59 -11.75
CA GLU A 72 -0.97 -18.02 -13.10
C GLU A 72 -1.85 -16.76 -13.22
N THR A 73 -3.00 -16.72 -12.55
CA THR A 73 -3.90 -15.56 -12.48
C THR A 73 -3.18 -14.29 -12.01
N TYR A 74 -2.27 -14.39 -11.04
CA TYR A 74 -1.46 -13.25 -10.61
C TYR A 74 -0.25 -13.03 -11.51
N LEU A 75 0.50 -14.10 -11.82
CA LEU A 75 1.76 -14.03 -12.57
C LEU A 75 1.56 -13.45 -13.99
N THR A 76 0.42 -13.74 -14.62
CA THR A 76 0.05 -13.24 -15.95
C THR A 76 -0.03 -11.71 -16.02
N LEU A 77 -0.36 -11.03 -14.90
CA LEU A 77 -0.37 -9.55 -14.84
C LEU A 77 0.99 -8.93 -15.20
N ARG A 78 2.08 -9.63 -14.88
CA ARG A 78 3.43 -9.20 -15.23
C ARG A 78 3.89 -9.75 -16.57
N ALA A 79 3.55 -11.00 -16.86
CA ALA A 79 3.95 -11.66 -18.11
C ALA A 79 3.33 -10.97 -19.34
N ASN A 80 2.12 -10.45 -19.20
CA ASN A 80 1.32 -9.85 -20.28
C ASN A 80 1.06 -8.36 -20.07
N ARG A 81 2.05 -7.63 -19.55
CA ARG A 81 1.98 -6.17 -19.44
C ARG A 81 1.72 -5.54 -20.80
N SER A 82 0.93 -4.47 -20.83
CA SER A 82 0.82 -3.66 -22.04
C SER A 82 2.19 -3.02 -22.37
N PRO A 83 2.42 -2.61 -23.63
CA PRO A 83 3.61 -1.83 -23.98
C PRO A 83 3.77 -0.56 -23.14
N ARG A 84 2.65 0.09 -22.79
CA ARG A 84 2.64 1.29 -21.93
C ARG A 84 3.12 0.95 -20.50
N GLU A 85 2.57 -0.10 -19.89
CA GLU A 85 2.99 -0.52 -18.55
C GLU A 85 4.46 -0.92 -18.54
N ALA A 86 4.92 -1.70 -19.53
CA ALA A 86 6.33 -2.09 -19.64
C ALA A 86 7.27 -0.88 -19.76
N ALA A 87 6.90 0.12 -20.59
CA ALA A 87 7.70 1.33 -20.79
C ALA A 87 7.74 2.23 -19.53
N THR A 88 6.61 2.41 -18.84
CA THR A 88 6.55 3.25 -17.64
C THR A 88 7.27 2.61 -16.47
N ILE A 89 7.02 1.31 -16.18
CA ILE A 89 7.65 0.67 -15.02
C ILE A 89 9.16 0.49 -15.17
N ALA A 90 9.68 0.45 -16.40
CA ALA A 90 11.13 0.45 -16.66
C ALA A 90 11.84 1.74 -16.21
N GLN A 91 11.09 2.81 -15.95
CA GLN A 91 11.58 4.12 -15.48
C GLN A 91 11.27 4.34 -13.99
N VAL A 92 10.97 3.28 -13.25
CA VAL A 92 10.65 3.34 -11.81
C VAL A 92 11.54 2.35 -11.08
N ASP A 93 12.29 2.82 -10.09
CA ASP A 93 12.99 1.95 -9.16
C ASP A 93 11.95 1.32 -8.24
N VAL A 94 11.63 0.05 -8.50
CA VAL A 94 10.57 -0.68 -7.81
C VAL A 94 11.16 -1.85 -7.02
N THR A 95 10.82 -1.90 -5.73
CA THR A 95 11.10 -3.07 -4.89
C THR A 95 9.80 -3.61 -4.34
N ARG A 96 9.66 -4.93 -4.42
CA ARG A 96 8.48 -5.66 -3.97
C ARG A 96 8.86 -6.54 -2.80
N TYR A 97 8.01 -6.54 -1.79
CA TYR A 97 8.16 -7.35 -0.61
C TYR A 97 6.87 -8.11 -0.37
N PHE A 98 7.00 -9.38 0.01
CA PHE A 98 5.89 -10.26 0.33
C PHE A 98 5.92 -10.53 1.82
N TYR A 99 4.81 -10.23 2.49
CA TYR A 99 4.74 -10.27 3.94
C TYR A 99 3.51 -11.03 4.42
N ASP A 100 3.72 -12.07 5.24
CA ASP A 100 2.63 -12.82 5.88
C ASP A 100 2.14 -12.06 7.12
N LEU A 101 0.83 -11.99 7.30
CA LEU A 101 0.23 -11.37 8.48
C LEU A 101 0.45 -12.26 9.72
N VAL A 102 1.01 -11.67 10.77
CA VAL A 102 1.29 -12.33 12.06
C VAL A 102 0.30 -11.89 13.13
N HIS A 103 -0.04 -10.60 13.17
CA HIS A 103 -0.93 -10.04 14.17
C HIS A 103 -1.67 -8.81 13.63
N VAL A 104 -2.88 -8.61 14.10
CA VAL A 104 -3.67 -7.40 13.86
C VAL A 104 -4.43 -7.03 15.13
N LYS A 105 -4.46 -5.74 15.45
CA LYS A 105 -5.36 -5.15 16.44
C LYS A 105 -5.93 -3.86 15.87
N GLU A 106 -7.23 -3.72 15.97
CA GLU A 106 -8.00 -2.62 15.38
C GLU A 106 -8.71 -1.83 16.49
N SER A 107 -8.78 -0.52 16.29
CA SER A 107 -9.64 0.36 17.07
C SER A 107 -11.10 0.04 16.77
N PRO A 108 -12.03 0.18 17.73
CA PRO A 108 -13.46 0.13 17.44
C PRO A 108 -13.93 1.18 16.42
N LEU A 109 -13.13 2.23 16.20
CA LEU A 109 -13.37 3.29 15.20
C LEU A 109 -12.77 2.97 13.83
N PHE A 110 -12.04 1.86 13.68
CA PHE A 110 -11.43 1.51 12.42
C PHE A 110 -12.49 1.13 11.39
N LEU A 111 -12.42 1.76 10.23
CA LEU A 111 -13.11 1.35 9.02
C LEU A 111 -12.05 1.00 7.96
N PRO A 112 -12.22 -0.10 7.20
CA PRO A 112 -11.35 -0.40 6.08
C PRO A 112 -11.27 0.79 5.11
N VAL A 113 -10.05 1.15 4.70
CA VAL A 113 -9.79 2.39 3.95
C VAL A 113 -10.55 2.41 2.62
N GLU A 114 -10.73 1.26 1.98
CA GLU A 114 -11.52 1.10 0.77
C GLU A 114 -13.03 1.34 0.93
N LYS A 115 -13.52 1.51 2.16
CA LYS A 115 -14.90 1.88 2.47
C LYS A 115 -15.07 3.37 2.80
N LEU A 116 -13.98 4.12 2.88
CA LEU A 116 -13.99 5.56 3.12
C LEU A 116 -14.19 6.31 1.80
N THR A 117 -14.71 7.53 1.89
CA THR A 117 -14.60 8.49 0.79
C THR A 117 -13.15 8.93 0.59
N ASP A 118 -12.83 9.50 -0.57
CA ASP A 118 -11.49 10.03 -0.83
C ASP A 118 -11.08 11.11 0.16
N GLU A 119 -12.01 11.98 0.55
CA GLU A 119 -11.75 13.05 1.51
C GLU A 119 -11.39 12.50 2.90
N GLU A 120 -12.12 11.48 3.36
CA GLU A 120 -11.87 10.82 4.64
C GLU A 120 -10.56 10.03 4.64
N ALA A 121 -10.23 9.37 3.52
CA ALA A 121 -9.02 8.57 3.39
C ALA A 121 -7.76 9.43 3.20
N ASN A 122 -7.88 10.55 2.48
CA ASN A 122 -6.74 11.40 2.14
C ASN A 122 -6.08 11.98 3.39
N GLY A 123 -4.77 11.79 3.50
CA GLY A 123 -3.99 12.27 4.63
C GLY A 123 -3.92 11.31 5.82
N LEU A 124 -4.60 10.16 5.79
CA LEU A 124 -4.37 9.11 6.79
C LEU A 124 -2.88 8.77 6.87
N VAL A 125 -2.37 8.59 8.08
CA VAL A 125 -0.94 8.43 8.34
C VAL A 125 -0.62 6.96 8.54
N ALA A 126 0.39 6.47 7.84
CA ALA A 126 0.94 5.14 8.02
C ALA A 126 2.36 5.23 8.55
N VAL A 127 2.63 4.54 9.66
CA VAL A 127 3.99 4.39 10.20
C VAL A 127 4.40 2.94 10.03
N THR A 128 5.49 2.73 9.28
CA THR A 128 6.01 1.38 9.03
C THR A 128 7.40 1.27 9.59
N THR A 129 7.70 0.18 10.29
CA THR A 129 9.05 -0.09 10.79
C THR A 129 9.47 -1.45 10.29
N GLU A 130 10.57 -1.53 9.54
CA GLU A 130 11.26 -2.78 9.28
C GLU A 130 12.12 -3.13 10.50
N ILE A 131 12.03 -4.36 10.98
CA ILE A 131 12.74 -4.85 12.16
C ILE A 131 13.59 -6.06 11.75
N THR A 132 14.89 -5.95 11.98
CA THR A 132 15.82 -7.08 11.92
C THR A 132 16.08 -7.56 13.34
N LEU A 133 15.88 -8.85 13.58
CA LEU A 133 16.11 -9.47 14.87
C LEU A 133 17.59 -9.82 15.06
N LYS A 134 17.99 -9.97 16.33
CA LYS A 134 19.28 -10.58 16.67
C LYS A 134 19.26 -12.06 16.33
N ASP A 135 20.44 -12.59 16.02
CA ASP A 135 20.64 -14.01 15.76
C ASP A 135 20.73 -14.79 17.08
N THR A 136 19.60 -14.90 17.77
CA THR A 136 19.45 -15.74 18.97
C THR A 136 18.15 -16.55 18.88
N PRO A 137 18.10 -17.77 19.47
CA PRO A 137 16.93 -18.64 19.36
C PRO A 137 15.63 -18.00 19.89
N GLU A 138 15.72 -17.15 20.91
CA GLU A 138 14.58 -16.55 21.59
C GLU A 138 14.13 -15.20 20.99
N ALA A 139 14.90 -14.61 20.07
CA ALA A 139 14.66 -13.24 19.61
C ALA A 139 13.26 -13.07 19.00
N SER A 140 12.82 -14.02 18.18
CA SER A 140 11.50 -13.97 17.53
C SER A 140 10.35 -13.99 18.55
N ASP A 141 10.43 -14.86 19.56
CA ASP A 141 9.37 -14.99 20.56
C ASP A 141 9.33 -13.80 21.51
N LEU A 142 10.49 -13.30 21.94
CA LEU A 142 10.61 -12.09 22.75
C LEU A 142 10.05 -10.88 22.01
N PHE A 143 10.43 -10.68 20.74
CA PHE A 143 9.94 -9.57 19.94
C PHE A 143 8.42 -9.63 19.73
N ARG A 144 7.88 -10.81 19.36
CA ARG A 144 6.44 -10.97 19.14
C ARG A 144 5.64 -10.74 20.41
N LYS A 145 6.11 -11.28 21.54
CA LYS A 145 5.48 -11.07 22.85
C LYS A 145 5.43 -9.58 23.19
N TRP A 146 6.58 -8.90 23.14
CA TRP A 146 6.67 -7.46 23.37
C TRP A 146 5.73 -6.68 22.44
N PHE A 147 5.76 -7.00 21.14
CA PHE A 147 4.96 -6.27 20.17
C PHE A 147 3.46 -6.36 20.49
N ILE A 148 2.98 -7.58 20.76
CA ILE A 148 1.56 -7.87 20.96
C ILE A 148 1.08 -7.38 22.33
N GLU A 149 1.83 -7.65 23.39
CA GLU A 149 1.38 -7.43 24.77
C GLU A 149 1.67 -6.01 25.29
N GLU A 150 2.68 -5.33 24.74
CA GLU A 150 3.12 -4.04 25.27
C GLU A 150 3.05 -2.93 24.21
N HIS A 151 3.68 -3.13 23.05
CA HIS A 151 3.83 -2.07 22.05
C HIS A 151 2.49 -1.65 21.44
N VAL A 152 1.68 -2.62 21.02
CA VAL A 152 0.36 -2.33 20.43
C VAL A 152 -0.58 -1.71 21.46
N ASP A 153 -0.52 -2.17 22.71
CA ASP A 153 -1.32 -1.60 23.80
C ASP A 153 -0.94 -0.14 24.07
N PHE A 154 0.36 0.16 24.13
CA PHE A 154 0.84 1.54 24.22
C PHE A 154 0.33 2.40 23.06
N LEU A 155 0.51 1.96 21.81
CA LEU A 155 0.05 2.69 20.63
C LEU A 155 -1.47 2.90 20.61
N SER A 156 -2.25 1.94 21.11
CA SER A 156 -3.71 2.04 21.12
C SER A 156 -4.26 3.15 22.01
N ASN A 157 -3.43 3.69 22.92
CA ASN A 157 -3.79 4.83 23.76
C ASN A 157 -3.44 6.18 23.10
N ILE A 158 -2.77 6.19 21.95
CA ILE A 158 -2.44 7.44 21.24
C ILE A 158 -3.69 7.94 20.52
N PRO A 159 -4.10 9.22 20.72
CA PRO A 159 -5.21 9.80 19.99
C PRO A 159 -5.06 9.65 18.48
N GLY A 160 -6.12 9.19 17.81
CA GLY A 160 -6.12 8.94 16.37
C GLY A 160 -5.50 7.62 15.95
N TRP A 161 -5.08 6.72 16.85
CA TRP A 161 -4.70 5.37 16.47
C TRP A 161 -5.90 4.59 15.90
N LEU A 162 -5.70 3.92 14.76
CA LEU A 162 -6.75 3.17 14.06
C LEU A 162 -6.46 1.67 14.03
N ARG A 163 -5.25 1.26 13.66
CA ARG A 163 -4.91 -0.16 13.51
C ARG A 163 -3.41 -0.39 13.66
N SER A 164 -3.02 -1.53 14.22
CA SER A 164 -1.65 -2.03 14.24
C SER A 164 -1.61 -3.41 13.61
N ARG A 165 -0.70 -3.62 12.67
CA ARG A 165 -0.43 -4.91 12.05
C ARG A 165 1.03 -5.26 12.24
N LEU A 166 1.29 -6.54 12.45
CA LEU A 166 2.63 -7.12 12.38
C LEU A 166 2.67 -8.11 11.24
N PHE A 167 3.68 -7.98 10.40
CA PHE A 167 3.97 -8.92 9.35
C PHE A 167 5.38 -9.48 9.49
N LYS A 168 5.65 -10.59 8.79
CA LYS A 168 6.98 -11.18 8.63
C LYS A 168 7.26 -11.48 7.16
N THR A 169 8.53 -11.56 6.77
CA THR A 169 8.94 -12.04 5.42
C THR A 169 8.19 -13.33 5.10
N SER A 170 7.54 -13.36 3.93
CA SER A 170 6.68 -14.46 3.52
C SER A 170 7.48 -15.72 3.19
N SER A 171 6.87 -16.89 3.36
CA SER A 171 7.46 -18.15 2.89
C SER A 171 7.65 -18.22 1.37
N LEU A 172 7.03 -17.29 0.62
CA LEU A 172 7.27 -17.12 -0.82
C LEU A 172 8.70 -16.66 -1.15
N GLU A 173 9.44 -16.15 -0.16
CA GLU A 173 10.83 -15.71 -0.33
C GLU A 173 11.76 -16.53 0.57
N PRO A 174 11.91 -17.85 0.32
CA PRO A 174 12.61 -18.78 1.23
C PRO A 174 14.10 -18.45 1.41
N ASP A 175 14.69 -17.73 0.45
CA ASP A 175 16.11 -17.35 0.48
C ASP A 175 16.36 -16.00 1.19
N GLN A 176 15.29 -15.30 1.61
CA GLN A 176 15.42 -14.03 2.31
C GLN A 176 15.48 -14.22 3.83
N PRO A 177 16.27 -13.40 4.56
CA PRO A 177 16.26 -13.44 6.00
C PRO A 177 14.88 -13.05 6.54
N THR A 178 14.47 -13.69 7.63
CA THR A 178 13.26 -13.32 8.36
C THR A 178 13.40 -11.90 8.90
N LYS A 179 12.59 -11.00 8.37
CA LYS A 179 12.37 -9.66 8.90
C LYS A 179 10.94 -9.53 9.35
N TYR A 180 10.71 -8.64 10.29
CA TYR A 180 9.36 -8.21 10.66
C TYR A 180 9.10 -6.82 10.10
N VAL A 181 7.83 -6.53 9.77
CA VAL A 181 7.38 -5.18 9.46
C VAL A 181 6.17 -4.88 10.32
N SER A 182 6.28 -3.85 11.16
CA SER A 182 5.10 -3.28 11.79
C SER A 182 4.48 -2.23 10.88
N PHE A 183 3.15 -2.16 10.87
CA PHE A 183 2.38 -1.19 10.09
C PHE A 183 1.29 -0.63 10.98
N HIS A 184 1.38 0.66 11.29
CA HIS A 184 0.44 1.35 12.17
C HIS A 184 -0.32 2.41 11.38
N ASP A 185 -1.63 2.29 11.36
CA ASP A 185 -2.56 3.23 10.73
C ASP A 185 -3.06 4.25 11.77
N PHE A 186 -2.98 5.52 11.43
CA PHE A 186 -3.44 6.65 12.23
C PHE A 186 -4.36 7.56 11.41
N ALA A 187 -5.30 8.21 12.09
CA ALA A 187 -6.07 9.31 11.55
C ALA A 187 -5.14 10.46 11.12
N LYS A 188 -5.62 11.32 10.20
CA LYS A 188 -4.88 12.49 9.71
C LYS A 188 -4.43 13.41 10.86
N GLU A 189 -5.36 13.69 11.76
CA GLU A 189 -5.09 14.37 13.03
C GLU A 189 -4.89 13.31 14.11
N ASN A 190 -3.69 13.25 14.67
CA ASN A 190 -3.31 12.24 15.66
C ASN A 190 -2.27 12.78 16.64
N GLY A 191 -2.12 12.08 17.77
CA GLY A 191 -1.18 12.42 18.84
C GLY A 191 0.20 11.77 18.71
N LEU A 192 0.56 11.21 17.55
CA LEU A 192 1.77 10.41 17.39
C LEU A 192 3.04 11.21 17.72
N ARG A 193 3.16 12.44 17.23
CA ARG A 193 4.34 13.28 17.46
C ARG A 193 4.55 13.60 18.94
N ASP A 194 3.46 13.94 19.63
CA ASP A 194 3.50 14.27 21.06
C ASP A 194 3.86 13.02 21.88
N ALA A 195 3.29 11.86 21.52
CA ALA A 195 3.63 10.59 22.15
C ALA A 195 5.11 10.22 21.96
N GLU A 196 5.65 10.43 20.75
CA GLU A 196 7.07 10.21 20.44
C GLU A 196 7.98 11.15 21.23
N GLN A 197 7.65 12.45 21.29
CA GLN A 197 8.41 13.43 22.05
C GLN A 197 8.41 13.11 23.55
N LYS A 198 7.24 12.74 24.09
CA LYS A 198 7.11 12.32 25.49
C LYS A 198 7.95 11.08 25.77
N ALA A 199 7.83 10.04 24.94
CA ALA A 199 8.56 8.79 25.09
C ALA A 199 10.09 8.99 25.01
N ALA A 200 10.56 9.89 24.14
CA ALA A 200 11.97 10.26 24.06
C ALA A 200 12.47 10.99 25.33
N THR A 201 11.58 11.72 26.02
CA THR A 201 11.92 12.49 27.22
C THR A 201 11.93 11.61 28.48
N ASP A 202 10.91 10.77 28.65
CA ASP A 202 10.72 9.95 29.86
C ASP A 202 11.24 8.51 29.72
N ASN A 203 11.77 8.15 28.55
CA ASN A 203 12.22 6.81 28.19
C ASN A 203 11.13 5.73 28.22
N SER A 204 9.84 6.07 28.04
CA SER A 204 8.76 5.08 28.06
C SER A 204 8.87 4.00 26.98
N TRP A 205 9.67 4.22 25.94
CA TRP A 205 9.96 3.25 24.88
C TRP A 205 10.98 2.15 25.26
N LYS A 206 11.73 2.29 26.36
CA LYS A 206 12.74 1.29 26.73
C LYS A 206 12.04 0.01 27.19
N ASN A 207 12.38 -1.11 26.56
CA ASN A 207 11.85 -2.41 26.93
C ASN A 207 12.94 -3.48 26.80
N GLY A 208 13.11 -4.27 27.85
CA GLY A 208 14.17 -5.28 27.90
C GLY A 208 13.99 -6.41 26.88
N ASP A 209 12.74 -6.82 26.59
CA ASP A 209 12.47 -7.86 25.60
C ASP A 209 12.72 -7.33 24.17
N PHE A 210 12.36 -6.08 23.88
CA PHE A 210 12.75 -5.40 22.64
C PHE A 210 14.28 -5.30 22.50
N ASP A 211 14.97 -4.76 23.50
CA ASP A 211 16.42 -4.58 23.47
C ASP A 211 17.18 -5.90 23.32
N ARG A 212 16.65 -7.00 23.87
CA ARG A 212 17.24 -8.34 23.76
C ARG A 212 16.97 -9.00 22.40
N SER A 213 15.87 -8.64 21.72
CA SER A 213 15.44 -9.31 20.49
C SER A 213 15.78 -8.55 19.21
N VAL A 214 15.84 -7.23 19.23
CA VAL A 214 15.98 -6.40 18.03
C VAL A 214 17.42 -5.98 17.79
N ALA A 215 17.93 -6.23 16.58
CA ALA A 215 19.27 -5.83 16.15
C ALA A 215 19.26 -4.42 15.53
N SER A 216 18.28 -4.15 14.67
CA SER A 216 18.13 -2.85 14.02
C SER A 216 16.68 -2.60 13.61
N THR A 217 16.34 -1.32 13.44
CA THR A 217 15.06 -0.90 12.90
C THR A 217 15.25 0.17 11.83
N THR A 218 14.37 0.19 10.83
CA THR A 218 14.26 1.29 9.87
C THR A 218 12.80 1.73 9.83
N ARG A 219 12.54 2.94 10.30
CA ARG A 219 11.19 3.51 10.35
C ARG A 219 10.94 4.44 9.17
N ARG A 220 9.73 4.38 8.62
CA ARG A 220 9.21 5.26 7.59
C ARG A 220 7.84 5.78 7.99
N THR A 221 7.55 7.02 7.62
CA THR A 221 6.22 7.63 7.79
C THR A 221 5.67 8.01 6.43
N TYR A 222 4.43 7.65 6.17
CA TYR A 222 3.75 7.92 4.92
C TYR A 222 2.38 8.57 5.16
N SER A 223 1.88 9.26 4.13
CA SER A 223 0.54 9.82 4.08
C SER A 223 -0.20 9.20 2.89
N LEU A 224 -1.39 8.65 3.13
CA LEU A 224 -2.25 8.12 2.09
C LEU A 224 -2.70 9.27 1.20
N PHE A 225 -2.59 9.11 -0.12
CA PHE A 225 -3.06 10.12 -1.07
C PHE A 225 -3.98 9.55 -2.15
N TYR A 226 -4.09 8.22 -2.25
CA TYR A 226 -4.99 7.62 -3.23
C TYR A 226 -5.42 6.21 -2.83
N THR A 227 -6.72 5.96 -2.95
CA THR A 227 -7.34 4.63 -2.81
C THR A 227 -7.88 4.22 -4.17
N PHE A 228 -7.31 3.18 -4.77
CA PHE A 228 -7.73 2.72 -6.09
C PHE A 228 -8.54 1.44 -6.02
N GLY A 229 -9.51 1.33 -6.92
CA GLY A 229 -10.39 0.17 -7.06
C GLY A 229 -10.29 -0.45 -8.46
N PRO A 230 -11.14 -1.47 -8.77
CA PRO A 230 -11.16 -2.12 -10.08
C PRO A 230 -11.59 -1.20 -11.24
N ALA A 231 -12.19 -0.04 -10.90
CA ALA A 231 -12.63 0.98 -11.83
C ALA A 231 -11.66 2.18 -11.84
N PRO A 232 -10.96 2.45 -12.96
CA PRO A 232 -10.13 3.63 -13.11
C PRO A 232 -10.96 4.93 -13.07
N ARG A 233 -10.48 5.95 -12.35
CA ARG A 233 -11.27 7.18 -12.12
C ARG A 233 -10.44 8.46 -12.01
N ASP A 234 -9.13 8.37 -12.23
CA ASP A 234 -8.23 9.49 -12.06
C ASP A 234 -8.23 10.36 -13.32
N LEU A 235 -9.12 11.35 -13.34
CA LEU A 235 -9.15 12.37 -14.40
C LEU A 235 -8.08 13.45 -14.18
N ASP A 236 -7.63 13.69 -12.95
CA ASP A 236 -6.74 14.81 -12.61
C ASP A 236 -5.40 14.68 -13.33
N HIS A 237 -4.66 13.59 -13.07
CA HIS A 237 -3.35 13.39 -13.72
C HIS A 237 -3.51 13.18 -15.23
N LEU A 238 -4.59 12.52 -15.66
CA LEU A 238 -4.91 12.33 -17.07
C LEU A 238 -5.12 13.66 -17.82
N SER A 239 -5.67 14.68 -17.14
CA SER A 239 -5.91 16.00 -17.72
C SER A 239 -4.63 16.80 -18.01
N ARG A 240 -3.55 16.47 -17.29
CA ARG A 240 -2.25 17.16 -17.35
C ARG A 240 -1.29 16.55 -18.38
N LEU A 241 -1.69 15.44 -19.01
CA LEU A 241 -0.93 14.77 -20.06
C LEU A 241 -1.31 15.27 -21.46
N PRO A 242 -0.37 15.23 -22.43
CA PRO A 242 -0.69 15.56 -23.81
C PRO A 242 -1.66 14.52 -24.42
N PRO A 243 -2.48 14.88 -25.42
CA PRO A 243 -3.41 13.95 -26.06
C PRO A 243 -2.76 12.66 -26.61
N THR A 244 -1.47 12.73 -26.96
CA THR A 244 -0.66 11.57 -27.40
C THR A 244 -0.44 10.52 -26.32
N ALA A 245 -0.72 10.83 -25.05
CA ALA A 245 -0.66 9.90 -23.92
C ALA A 245 -1.95 9.08 -23.73
N SER A 246 -2.99 9.33 -24.56
CA SER A 246 -4.22 8.52 -24.58
C SER A 246 -3.90 7.04 -24.77
N PHE A 247 -4.70 6.18 -24.17
CA PHE A 247 -4.42 4.75 -24.10
C PHE A 247 -5.68 3.91 -24.28
N THR A 248 -5.50 2.71 -24.82
CA THR A 248 -6.51 1.66 -24.83
C THR A 248 -5.86 0.38 -24.34
N SER A 249 -6.51 -0.29 -23.38
CA SER A 249 -6.04 -1.57 -22.85
C SER A 249 -6.01 -2.64 -23.94
N PRO A 250 -5.14 -3.66 -23.82
CA PRO A 250 -5.04 -4.72 -24.83
C PRO A 250 -6.37 -5.45 -25.12
N ASP A 251 -7.25 -5.58 -24.12
CA ASP A 251 -8.57 -6.17 -24.26
C ASP A 251 -9.65 -5.18 -24.76
N SER A 252 -9.27 -3.93 -25.02
CA SER A 252 -10.13 -2.82 -25.44
C SER A 252 -11.28 -2.48 -24.47
N LYS A 253 -11.28 -3.01 -23.25
CA LYS A 253 -12.34 -2.75 -22.27
C LYS A 253 -12.10 -1.49 -21.46
N THR A 254 -10.90 -0.91 -21.50
CA THR A 254 -10.56 0.34 -20.84
C THR A 254 -9.86 1.25 -21.84
N SER A 255 -10.32 2.49 -21.97
CA SER A 255 -9.64 3.52 -22.76
C SER A 255 -9.65 4.85 -22.03
N THR A 256 -8.58 5.62 -22.24
CA THR A 256 -8.40 6.96 -21.71
C THR A 256 -8.13 7.92 -22.86
N THR A 257 -8.77 9.09 -22.82
CA THR A 257 -8.44 10.24 -23.66
C THR A 257 -7.77 11.27 -22.77
N ALA A 258 -6.51 11.58 -23.04
CA ALA A 258 -5.71 12.54 -22.28
C ALA A 258 -5.90 13.98 -22.80
N GLY A 259 -5.58 14.95 -21.95
CA GLY A 259 -5.66 16.39 -22.25
C GLY A 259 -6.76 17.11 -21.46
N SER A 260 -7.00 18.38 -21.79
CA SER A 260 -7.83 19.27 -20.96
C SER A 260 -9.30 18.87 -20.79
N ALA A 261 -9.79 17.95 -21.61
CA ALA A 261 -11.11 17.32 -21.49
C ALA A 261 -10.93 15.80 -21.37
N PRO A 262 -10.42 15.32 -20.22
CA PRO A 262 -10.06 13.93 -20.07
C PRO A 262 -11.31 13.04 -20.03
N VAL A 263 -11.17 11.84 -20.58
CA VAL A 263 -12.26 10.85 -20.60
C VAL A 263 -11.71 9.49 -20.22
N ILE A 264 -12.41 8.76 -19.36
CA ILE A 264 -12.15 7.35 -19.08
C ILE A 264 -13.39 6.56 -19.50
N THR A 265 -13.24 5.58 -20.38
CA THR A 265 -14.27 4.59 -20.67
C THR A 265 -13.80 3.25 -20.14
N SER A 266 -14.58 2.63 -19.25
CA SER A 266 -14.22 1.36 -18.64
C SER A 266 -15.49 0.63 -18.15
N TYR A 267 -15.34 -0.28 -17.20
CA TYR A 267 -16.44 -1.06 -16.64
C TYR A 267 -16.22 -1.37 -15.15
N ILE A 268 -17.32 -1.67 -14.46
CA ILE A 268 -17.32 -2.33 -13.16
C ILE A 268 -17.87 -3.75 -13.29
N THR A 269 -17.47 -4.64 -12.39
CA THR A 269 -18.04 -5.98 -12.26
C THR A 269 -18.70 -6.10 -10.90
N THR A 270 -19.98 -6.42 -10.87
CA THR A 270 -20.76 -6.62 -9.65
C THR A 270 -20.51 -8.01 -9.05
N PRO A 271 -20.91 -8.28 -7.79
CA PRO A 271 -20.71 -9.59 -7.16
C PRO A 271 -21.39 -10.77 -7.88
N ASP A 272 -22.51 -10.51 -8.58
CA ASP A 272 -23.21 -11.48 -9.44
C ASP A 272 -22.63 -11.54 -10.87
N SER A 273 -21.43 -10.99 -11.08
CA SER A 273 -20.64 -11.01 -12.33
C SER A 273 -21.21 -10.20 -13.49
N LEU A 274 -22.15 -9.27 -13.25
CA LEU A 274 -22.60 -8.34 -14.27
C LEU A 274 -21.51 -7.30 -14.57
N SER A 275 -21.16 -7.15 -15.84
CA SER A 275 -20.25 -6.11 -16.32
C SER A 275 -21.05 -4.87 -16.74
N ILE A 276 -20.88 -3.76 -16.03
CA ILE A 276 -21.56 -2.50 -16.31
C ILE A 276 -20.55 -1.51 -16.91
N PRO A 277 -20.67 -1.14 -18.19
CA PRO A 277 -19.80 -0.15 -18.79
C PRO A 277 -20.12 1.25 -18.26
N TYR A 278 -19.10 2.10 -18.17
CA TYR A 278 -19.27 3.51 -17.86
C TYR A 278 -18.32 4.37 -18.70
N ARG A 279 -18.68 5.65 -18.78
CA ARG A 279 -17.82 6.72 -19.30
C ARG A 279 -17.78 7.83 -18.26
N LEU A 280 -16.58 8.17 -17.81
CA LEU A 280 -16.30 9.20 -16.84
C LEU A 280 -15.62 10.38 -17.56
N GLU A 281 -16.18 11.57 -17.36
CA GLU A 281 -15.69 12.84 -17.90
C GLU A 281 -16.15 13.97 -16.97
N GLY A 282 -15.59 15.17 -17.13
CA GLY A 282 -16.01 16.35 -16.38
C GLY A 282 -14.85 17.02 -15.66
N ASN A 283 -15.12 17.59 -14.47
CA ASN A 283 -14.11 18.27 -13.68
C ASN A 283 -13.03 17.26 -13.22
N PRO A 284 -11.75 17.45 -13.59
CA PRO A 284 -10.66 16.56 -13.19
C PRO A 284 -10.34 16.60 -11.69
N ALA A 285 -10.68 17.69 -11.00
CA ALA A 285 -10.46 17.90 -9.57
C ALA A 285 -11.77 18.34 -8.89
N PRO A 286 -12.70 17.41 -8.61
CA PRO A 286 -14.01 17.70 -8.03
C PRO A 286 -13.93 18.17 -6.57
#